data_AF-A0A931RNC2-F1
#
_entry.id   AF-A0A931RNC2-F1
#
_cell.length_a   1.000
_cell.length_b   1.000
_cell.length_c   1.000
_cell.angle_alpha   90.00
_cell.angle_beta   90.00
_cell.angle_gamma   90.00
#
_symmetry.space_group_name_H-M   'P 1'
#
loop_
_entity.id
_entity.type
_entity.pdbx_description
1 polymer ?
#
loop_
_entity_poly.entity_id
_entity_poly.type
_entity_poly.pdbx_seq_one_letter_code
_entity_poly.pdbx_strand_id
1 'polypeptide(L)' 'MIESSSEMLGKEAPSRARRVLKTGDVIVSSVEGSLGKVAFVDSAQDGYLASTGFFQFRSKEILPEALLMLAKSIVFN' A
#
# COMPACT_ATOMS: atom_id res chain seq x y z
N MET A 1 0.05 -9.16 2.99
CA MET A 1 -1.37 -8.80 3.14
C MET A 1 -1.44 -7.62 4.10
N ILE A 2 -2.54 -6.87 4.14
CA ILE A 2 -2.73 -5.83 5.16
C ILE A 2 -3.32 -6.49 6.39
N GLU A 3 -2.60 -6.47 7.51
CA GLU A 3 -2.97 -7.21 8.73
C GLU A 3 -3.66 -6.34 9.77
N SER A 4 -3.54 -5.01 9.68
CA SER A 4 -4.12 -4.09 10.65
C SER A 4 -4.57 -2.78 10.00
N SER A 5 -5.65 -2.23 10.55
CA SER A 5 -6.20 -0.91 10.21
C SER A 5 -6.87 -0.31 11.45
N SER A 6 -7.09 1.01 11.45
CA SER A 6 -7.81 1.70 12.51
C SER A 6 -8.74 2.75 11.91
N GLU A 7 -9.87 2.97 12.59
CA GLU A 7 -10.85 4.00 12.25
C GLU A 7 -10.70 5.19 13.19
N MET A 8 -10.83 6.39 12.63
CA MET A 8 -10.77 7.65 13.37
C MET A 8 -11.43 8.77 12.57
N LEU A 9 -11.74 9.89 13.23
CA LEU A 9 -12.22 11.07 12.54
C LEU A 9 -11.10 11.64 11.65
N GLY A 10 -11.46 12.19 10.48
CA GLY A 10 -10.48 12.76 9.55
C GLY A 10 -9.62 13.88 10.17
N LYS A 11 -10.15 14.60 11.17
CA LYS A 11 -9.42 15.63 11.95
C LYS A 11 -8.34 15.03 12.86
N GLU A 12 -8.50 13.77 13.27
CA GLU A 12 -7.58 13.01 14.12
C GLU A 12 -6.61 12.15 13.30
N ALA A 13 -6.86 12.03 11.99
CA ALA A 13 -6.01 11.27 11.08
C ALA A 13 -4.56 11.79 11.10
N PRO A 14 -3.55 10.90 11.16
CA PRO A 14 -2.16 11.30 11.02
C PRO A 14 -1.97 12.13 9.75
N SER A 15 -1.12 13.15 9.81
CA SER A 15 -0.84 14.04 8.66
C SER A 15 -0.41 13.30 7.39
N ARG A 16 0.15 12.09 7.56
CA ARG A 16 0.59 11.19 6.49
C ARG A 16 -0.50 10.31 5.89
N ALA A 17 -1.68 10.17 6.48
CA ALA A 17 -2.77 9.35 5.91
C ALA A 17 -3.39 10.06 4.69
N ARG A 18 -2.75 9.92 3.52
CA ARG A 18 -3.04 10.73 2.31
C ARG A 18 -3.17 9.93 1.02
N ARG A 19 -2.99 8.61 1.05
CA ARG A 19 -3.11 7.76 -0.14
C ARG A 19 -4.41 6.98 -0.10
N VAL A 20 -5.35 7.30 -0.98
CA VAL A 20 -6.61 6.55 -1.11
C VAL A 20 -6.33 5.25 -1.85
N LEU A 21 -6.60 4.14 -1.18
CA LEU A 21 -6.42 2.80 -1.70
C LEU A 21 -7.58 2.40 -2.61
N LYS A 22 -7.28 1.59 -3.61
CA LYS A 22 -8.24 0.89 -4.45
C LYS A 22 -7.88 -0.58 -4.59
N THR A 23 -8.88 -1.42 -4.78
CA THR A 23 -8.66 -2.84 -5.08
C THR A 23 -7.71 -2.99 -6.27
N GLY A 24 -6.70 -3.85 -6.13
CA GLY A 24 -5.65 -4.05 -7.13
C GLY A 24 -4.45 -3.11 -6.99
N ASP A 25 -4.46 -2.19 -6.03
CA ASP A 25 -3.24 -1.45 -5.70
C ASP A 25 -2.19 -2.37 -5.08
N VAL A 26 -0.93 -2.08 -5.38
CA VAL A 26 0.23 -2.64 -4.67
C VAL A 26 0.90 -1.52 -3.89
N ILE A 27 1.09 -1.72 -2.59
CA ILE A 27 1.78 -0.76 -1.73
C ILE A 27 3.10 -1.33 -1.21
N VAL A 28 4.14 -0.51 -1.19
CA VAL A 28 5.51 -0.89 -0.79
C VAL A 28 6.01 0.12 0.22
N SER A 29 6.50 -0.33 1.37
CA SER A 29 7.07 0.58 2.36
C SER A 29 8.29 1.32 1.79
N SER A 30 8.31 2.64 1.98
CA SER A 30 9.41 3.52 1.62
C SER A 30 10.20 3.98 2.86
N VAL A 31 9.91 3.44 4.04
CA VAL A 31 10.52 3.86 5.31
C VAL A 31 11.66 2.91 5.67
N GLU A 32 12.83 3.48 5.93
CA GLU A 32 14.02 2.77 6.40
C GLU A 32 13.71 1.90 7.63
N GLY A 33 14.28 0.69 7.68
CA GLY A 33 13.96 -0.32 8.71
C GLY A 33 12.64 -1.06 8.50
N SER A 34 11.84 -0.68 7.51
CA SER A 34 10.64 -1.41 7.08
C SER A 34 10.59 -1.67 5.57
N LEU A 35 11.69 -1.37 4.88
CA LEU A 35 11.99 -1.89 3.54
C LEU A 35 11.83 -3.41 3.59
N GLY A 36 11.18 -4.02 2.60
CA GLY A 36 10.69 -5.40 2.74
C GLY A 36 9.18 -5.53 2.59
N LYS A 37 8.45 -4.58 3.18
CA LYS A 37 7.01 -4.72 3.35
C LYS A 37 6.27 -4.33 2.08
N VAL A 38 5.71 -5.34 1.42
CA VAL A 38 4.85 -5.21 0.25
C VAL A 38 3.48 -5.82 0.54
N ALA A 39 2.42 -5.10 0.18
CA ALA A 39 1.06 -5.59 0.30
C ALA A 39 0.24 -5.34 -0.97
N PHE A 40 -0.69 -6.26 -1.22
CA PHE A 40 -1.75 -6.13 -2.20
C PHE A 40 -3.01 -5.62 -1.49
N VAL A 41 -3.73 -4.71 -2.14
CA VAL A 41 -5.00 -4.16 -1.65
C VAL A 41 -6.15 -4.95 -2.25
N ASP A 42 -6.90 -5.65 -1.40
CA ASP A 42 -8.09 -6.37 -1.81
C ASP A 42 -9.36 -5.52 -1.68
N SER A 43 -10.53 -6.10 -1.92
CA SER A 43 -11.81 -5.39 -1.83
C SER A 43 -12.16 -4.92 -0.43
N ALA A 44 -11.65 -5.57 0.62
CA ALA A 44 -11.93 -5.19 2.00
C ALA A 44 -11.20 -3.90 2.42
N GLN A 45 -10.21 -3.43 1.64
CA GLN A 45 -9.55 -2.15 1.89
C GLN A 45 -9.77 -1.10 0.79
N ASP A 46 -10.75 -1.30 -0.10
CA ASP A 46 -11.11 -0.24 -1.08
C ASP A 46 -11.57 1.02 -0.34
N GLY A 47 -10.98 2.17 -0.69
CA GLY A 47 -11.30 3.46 -0.06
C GLY A 47 -10.54 3.75 1.24
N TYR A 48 -9.74 2.81 1.76
CA TYR A 48 -8.92 3.05 2.95
C TYR A 48 -7.83 4.10 2.66
N LEU A 49 -7.27 4.69 3.72
CA LEU A 49 -6.14 5.61 3.63
C LEU A 49 -4.83 4.95 4.07
N ALA A 50 -3.85 4.92 3.18
CA ALA A 50 -2.48 4.55 3.50
C ALA A 50 -1.60 5.78 3.81
N SER A 51 -0.57 5.53 4.60
CA SER A 51 0.46 6.53 4.94
C SER A 51 1.25 6.97 3.70
N THR A 52 1.71 8.22 3.70
CA THR A 52 2.70 8.71 2.73
C THR A 52 4.05 7.96 2.80
N GLY A 53 4.23 7.06 3.77
CA GLY A 53 5.37 6.14 3.87
C GLY A 53 5.30 4.90 2.99
N PHE A 54 4.28 4.75 2.15
CA PHE A 54 4.17 3.64 1.20
C PHE A 54 4.12 4.10 -0.26
N PHE A 55 5.05 3.69 -1.11
CA PHE A 55 4.82 3.82 -2.54
C PHE A 55 3.55 3.05 -2.93
N GLN A 56 2.70 3.66 -3.74
CA GLN A 56 1.45 3.08 -4.22
C GLN A 56 1.55 2.92 -5.74
N PHE A 57 1.40 1.69 -6.21
CA PHE A 57 1.46 1.33 -7.60
C PHE A 57 0.07 0.92 -8.09
N ARG A 58 -0.37 1.56 -9.17
CA ARG A 58 -1.59 1.25 -9.91
C ARG A 58 -1.31 1.42 -11.39
N SER A 59 -1.15 0.31 -12.10
CA SER A 59 -0.93 0.34 -13.56
C SER A 59 -2.23 0.05 -14.30
N LYS A 60 -2.38 0.65 -15.49
CA LYS A 60 -3.42 0.28 -16.45
C LYS A 60 -2.96 -0.83 -17.41
N GLU A 61 -1.66 -1.09 -17.46
CA GLU A 61 -1.01 -1.96 -18.44
C GLU A 61 -0.41 -3.20 -17.82
N ILE A 62 -0.04 -3.14 -16.54
CA ILE A 62 0.59 -4.23 -15.81
C ILE A 62 -0.41 -4.79 -14.81
N LEU A 63 -0.58 -6.11 -14.84
CA LEU A 63 -1.42 -6.82 -13.89
C LEU A 63 -0.96 -6.55 -12.44
N PRO A 64 -1.88 -6.29 -11.51
CA PRO A 64 -1.55 -6.09 -10.10
C PRO A 64 -0.67 -7.18 -9.48
N GLU A 65 -0.90 -8.44 -9.84
CA GLU A 65 -0.12 -9.59 -9.37
C GLU A 65 1.32 -9.56 -9.88
N ALA A 66 1.52 -9.10 -11.13
CA ALA A 66 2.85 -8.91 -11.68
C ALA A 66 3.57 -7.75 -10.99
N LEU A 67 2.89 -6.63 -10.72
CA LEU A 67 3.43 -5.53 -9.90
C LEU A 67 3.82 -6.02 -8.50
N LEU A 68 2.99 -6.84 -7.87
CA LEU A 68 3.25 -7.42 -6.56
C LEU A 68 4.51 -8.30 -6.59
N MET A 69 4.66 -9.14 -7.61
CA MET A 69 5.81 -10.03 -7.77
C MET A 69 7.09 -9.23 -8.02
N LEU A 70 7.05 -8.22 -8.88
CA LEU A 70 8.18 -7.32 -9.14
C LEU A 70 8.59 -6.52 -7.89
N ALA A 71 7.61 -5.97 -7.17
CA ALA A 71 7.87 -5.24 -5.94
C ALA A 71 8.51 -6.13 -4.87
N LYS A 72 8.09 -7.39 -4.77
CA LYS A 72 8.75 -8.38 -3.90
C LYS A 72 10.17 -8.69 -4.38
N SER A 73 10.38 -8.96 -5.67
CA SER A 73 11.70 -9.37 -6.18
C SER A 73 12.78 -8.29 -6.06
N ILE A 74 12.43 -7.02 -6.27
CA ILE A 74 13.38 -5.90 -6.13
C ILE A 74 13.83 -5.75 -4.67
N VAL A 75 12.95 -6.07 -3.73
CA VAL A 75 13.15 -5.87 -2.31
C VAL A 75 13.88 -7.06 -1.65
N PHE A 76 13.95 -8.21 -2.33
CA PHE A 76 14.69 -9.41 -1.87
C PHE A 76 16.07 -9.58 -2.52
N ASN A 77 16.63 -8.54 -3.15
CA ASN A 77 18.02 -8.51 -3.60
C ASN A 77 18.95 -7.86 -2.57
#